data_AF-A0A2E9VV95-F1
#
_entry.id   AF-A0A2E9VV95-F1
#
_cell.length_a   1.000
_cell.length_b   1.000
_cell.length_c   1.000
_cell.angle_alpha   90.00
_cell.angle_beta   90.00
_cell.angle_gamma   90.00
#
_symmetry.space_group_name_H-M   'P 1'
#
loop_
_entity.id
_entity.type
_entity.pdbx_description
1 polymer ?
#
loop_
_entity_poly.entity_id
_entity_poly.type
_entity_poly.pdbx_seq_one_letter_code
_entity_poly.pdbx_strand_id
1 'polypeptide(L)'
;MYTRFLTLAALICCIGCSESTSPQTSTNETNTPAIPTTPVKYESGQTLTVNVPDMHCPFACYPKVKQTIADQPGVESVELVEQEDENAINDPRIIVKLNGEFDSTSAIDALSKVGFKESQVVATK
;
A
#
# COMPACT_ATOMS: atom_id res chain seq x y z
N MET A 1 -48.24 -30.94 -21.07
CA MET A 1 -48.42 -30.05 -22.23
C MET A 1 -47.87 -28.68 -21.81
N TYR A 2 -47.08 -27.91 -22.56
CA TYR A 2 -46.40 -28.07 -23.87
C TYR A 2 -45.36 -26.92 -23.95
N THR A 3 -44.11 -27.00 -24.44
CA THR A 3 -43.19 -28.08 -24.84
C THR A 3 -41.73 -27.54 -24.82
N ARG A 4 -40.70 -28.41 -24.78
CA ARG A 4 -39.26 -28.05 -24.76
C ARG A 4 -38.79 -27.34 -26.04
N PHE A 5 -37.78 -26.48 -25.95
CA PHE A 5 -36.82 -26.26 -27.04
C PHE A 5 -35.37 -26.21 -26.53
N LEU A 6 -34.55 -27.15 -27.04
CA LEU A 6 -33.10 -27.07 -27.04
C LEU A 6 -32.64 -26.12 -28.14
N THR A 7 -31.56 -25.38 -27.91
CA THR A 7 -30.65 -24.98 -28.99
C THR A 7 -29.20 -25.17 -28.54
N LEU A 8 -28.55 -26.15 -29.15
CA LEU A 8 -27.13 -26.44 -29.08
C LEU A 8 -26.45 -25.72 -30.24
N ALA A 9 -25.35 -25.01 -30.00
CA ALA A 9 -24.48 -24.51 -31.08
C ALA A 9 -23.03 -24.45 -30.60
N ALA A 10 -22.18 -25.26 -31.23
CA ALA A 10 -20.72 -25.19 -31.09
C ALA A 10 -20.13 -24.71 -32.42
N LEU A 11 -19.09 -23.88 -32.38
CA LEU A 11 -18.14 -23.78 -33.48
C LEU A 11 -16.75 -23.35 -32.99
N ILE A 12 -15.74 -23.94 -33.61
CA ILE A 12 -14.30 -23.81 -33.33
C ILE A 12 -13.72 -22.76 -34.27
N CYS A 13 -12.70 -22.01 -33.84
CA CYS A 13 -11.73 -21.46 -34.78
C CYS A 13 -10.34 -21.32 -34.15
N CYS A 14 -9.36 -22.04 -34.69
CA CYS A 14 -7.95 -21.91 -34.35
C CYS A 14 -7.30 -20.88 -35.27
N ILE A 15 -6.46 -19.99 -34.73
CA ILE A 15 -5.43 -19.25 -35.49
C ILE A 15 -4.16 -19.28 -34.64
N GLY A 16 -3.02 -19.56 -35.26
CA GLY A 16 -1.70 -19.57 -34.61
C GLY A 16 -0.63 -18.96 -35.51
N CYS A 17 0.56 -18.77 -34.92
CA CYS A 17 1.77 -18.15 -35.49
C CYS A 17 1.64 -16.62 -35.75
N SER A 18 2.67 -15.80 -35.55
CA SER A 18 4.11 -16.11 -35.54
C SER A 18 4.90 -15.39 -34.43
N GLU A 19 6.13 -15.86 -34.21
CA GLU A 19 7.15 -15.24 -33.36
C GLU A 19 7.47 -13.78 -33.73
N SER A 20 7.89 -13.01 -32.71
CA SER A 20 8.80 -11.87 -32.89
C SER A 20 9.73 -11.77 -31.69
N THR A 21 11.02 -11.56 -31.98
CA THR A 21 12.14 -11.71 -31.07
C THR A 21 12.28 -10.57 -30.05
N SER A 22 12.83 -10.92 -28.89
CA SER A 22 13.29 -10.08 -27.76
C SER A 22 14.08 -8.81 -28.18
N PRO A 23 14.17 -7.75 -27.34
CA PRO A 23 14.93 -7.86 -26.09
C PRO A 23 14.16 -7.52 -24.81
N GLN A 24 14.34 -8.36 -23.80
CA GLN A 24 14.29 -7.92 -22.41
C GLN A 24 15.38 -6.86 -22.17
N THR A 25 15.01 -5.67 -21.68
CA THR A 25 15.70 -4.98 -20.57
C THR A 25 14.81 -3.83 -20.09
N SER A 26 14.13 -4.09 -18.99
CA SER A 26 13.81 -3.06 -18.01
C SER A 26 13.87 -3.76 -16.67
N THR A 27 15.11 -4.04 -16.25
CA THR A 27 15.45 -4.18 -14.84
C THR A 27 15.19 -2.82 -14.20
N ASN A 28 13.93 -2.52 -13.94
CA ASN A 28 13.61 -1.66 -12.83
C ASN A 28 13.84 -2.55 -11.61
N GLU A 29 15.08 -2.55 -11.12
CA GLU A 29 15.33 -2.82 -9.71
C GLU A 29 14.51 -1.80 -8.93
N THR A 30 13.27 -2.19 -8.63
CA THR A 30 12.66 -1.81 -7.36
C THR A 30 13.68 -2.25 -6.33
N ASN A 31 14.48 -1.29 -5.89
CA ASN A 31 15.30 -1.40 -4.70
C ASN A 31 14.31 -1.50 -3.52
N THR A 32 13.66 -2.66 -3.40
CA THR A 32 12.99 -3.08 -2.18
C THR A 32 14.08 -3.03 -1.13
N PRO A 33 14.04 -2.08 -0.18
CA PRO A 33 15.07 -2.00 0.83
C PRO A 33 15.03 -3.33 1.59
N ALA A 34 16.15 -4.05 1.61
CA ALA A 34 16.21 -5.32 2.32
C ALA A 34 15.80 -5.07 3.77
N ILE A 35 14.64 -5.61 4.18
CA ILE A 35 14.03 -5.28 5.47
C ILE A 35 15.05 -5.62 6.56
N PRO A 36 15.52 -4.63 7.35
CA PRO A 36 16.49 -4.91 8.38
C PRO A 36 15.87 -5.85 9.42
N THR A 37 16.52 -6.99 9.66
CA THR A 37 16.06 -8.02 10.62
C THR A 37 16.03 -7.52 12.08
N THR A 38 16.59 -6.34 12.35
CA THR A 38 16.48 -5.66 13.64
C THR A 38 15.29 -4.70 13.60
N PRO A 39 14.31 -4.80 14.53
CA PRO A 39 13.19 -3.88 14.57
C PRO A 39 13.66 -2.44 14.81
N VAL A 40 13.18 -1.51 13.98
CA VAL A 40 13.56 -0.10 14.05
C VAL A 40 12.61 0.62 15.00
N LYS A 41 13.10 0.88 16.22
CA LYS A 41 12.37 1.55 17.29
C LYS A 41 12.62 3.06 17.33
N TYR A 42 11.61 3.77 17.82
CA TYR A 42 11.60 5.20 18.06
C TYR A 42 11.04 5.51 19.46
N GLU A 43 11.45 6.65 20.01
CA GLU A 43 11.14 7.09 21.37
C GLU A 43 10.02 8.15 21.40
N SER A 44 9.50 8.43 22.60
CA SER A 44 8.51 9.48 22.82
C SER A 44 9.05 10.88 22.46
N GLY A 45 8.16 11.75 22.00
CA GLY A 45 8.48 13.12 21.57
C GLY A 45 9.02 13.25 20.15
N GLN A 46 9.31 12.14 19.47
CA GLN A 46 9.70 12.15 18.05
C GLN A 46 8.48 12.31 17.13
N THR A 47 8.72 12.86 15.94
CA THR A 47 7.75 12.89 14.83
C THR A 47 8.30 12.13 13.63
N LEU A 48 7.52 11.19 13.11
CA LEU A 48 7.88 10.39 11.93
C LEU A 48 7.03 10.82 10.73
N THR A 49 7.62 10.81 9.54
CA THR A 49 6.87 10.84 8.27
C THR A 49 6.91 9.45 7.66
N VAL A 50 5.73 8.88 7.40
CA VAL A 50 5.56 7.58 6.73
C VAL A 50 4.96 7.83 5.35
N ASN A 51 5.61 7.30 4.32
CA ASN A 51 5.08 7.27 2.95
C ASN A 51 4.26 5.99 2.77
N VAL A 52 3.07 6.11 2.18
CA VAL A 52 2.11 5.00 2.00
C VAL A 52 1.58 5.04 0.55
N PRO A 53 2.39 4.67 -0.46
CA PRO A 53 2.11 4.94 -1.88
C PRO A 53 0.71 4.53 -2.35
N ASP A 54 0.22 3.37 -1.91
CA ASP A 54 -1.06 2.78 -2.33
C ASP A 54 -2.30 3.50 -1.73
N MET A 55 -2.11 4.55 -0.91
CA MET A 55 -3.18 5.27 -0.18
C MET A 55 -3.94 6.26 -1.07
N HIS A 56 -4.43 5.85 -2.24
CA HIS A 56 -5.00 6.77 -3.23
C HIS A 56 -6.41 7.32 -2.91
N CYS A 57 -7.06 6.93 -1.81
CA CYS A 57 -8.46 7.22 -1.56
C CYS A 57 -8.75 7.81 -0.16
N PRO A 58 -9.21 9.08 -0.04
CA PRO A 58 -9.29 9.78 1.24
C PRO A 58 -10.38 9.26 2.19
N PHE A 59 -11.46 8.67 1.66
CA PHE A 59 -12.59 8.21 2.49
C PHE A 59 -12.51 6.74 2.93
N ALA A 60 -11.53 5.98 2.45
CA ALA A 60 -11.37 4.56 2.81
C ALA A 60 -9.91 4.15 3.07
N CYS A 61 -8.98 4.57 2.21
CA CYS A 61 -7.57 4.22 2.32
C CYS A 61 -6.94 4.94 3.52
N TYR A 62 -7.04 6.28 3.57
CA TYR A 62 -6.48 7.05 4.69
C TYR A 62 -7.07 6.68 6.06
N PRO A 63 -8.41 6.54 6.25
CA PRO A 63 -8.97 6.07 7.51
C PRO A 63 -8.41 4.71 7.95
N LYS A 64 -8.22 3.78 6.99
CA LYS A 64 -7.65 2.46 7.28
C LYS A 64 -6.18 2.54 7.68
N VAL A 65 -5.38 3.33 6.97
CA VAL A 65 -3.96 3.60 7.30
C VAL A 65 -3.84 4.26 8.67
N LYS A 66 -4.59 5.35 8.88
CA LYS A 66 -4.64 6.14 10.12
C LYS A 66 -4.96 5.25 11.32
N GLN A 67 -5.99 4.41 11.23
CA GLN A 67 -6.34 3.48 12.30
C GLN A 67 -5.24 2.45 12.52
N THR A 68 -4.72 1.83 11.45
CA THR A 68 -3.69 0.77 11.56
C THR A 68 -2.40 1.27 12.23
N ILE A 69 -2.06 2.55 12.07
CA ILE A 69 -0.94 3.20 12.77
C ILE A 69 -1.33 3.70 14.16
N ALA A 70 -2.52 4.29 14.35
CA ALA A 70 -2.98 4.77 15.65
C ALA A 70 -3.21 3.64 16.68
N ASP A 71 -3.49 2.42 16.21
CA ASP A 71 -3.59 1.21 17.04
C ASP A 71 -2.20 0.68 17.49
N GLN A 72 -1.09 1.26 17.01
CA GLN A 72 0.27 0.84 17.42
C GLN A 72 0.67 1.44 18.77
N PRO A 73 1.47 0.73 19.59
CA PRO A 73 2.04 1.28 20.82
C PRO A 73 2.84 2.56 20.57
N GLY A 74 2.78 3.50 21.51
CA GLY A 74 3.58 4.73 21.51
C GLY A 74 3.12 5.83 20.55
N VAL A 75 2.01 5.64 19.81
CA VAL A 75 1.45 6.66 18.92
C VAL A 75 0.52 7.62 19.69
N GLU A 76 0.71 8.92 19.47
CA GLU A 76 -0.13 10.00 20.01
C GLU A 76 -1.18 10.46 18.98
N SER A 77 -0.72 10.77 17.77
CA SER A 77 -1.61 11.20 16.68
C SER A 77 -1.07 10.76 15.33
N VAL A 78 -2.00 10.59 14.38
CA VAL A 78 -1.71 10.35 12.97
C VAL A 78 -2.48 11.36 12.13
N GLU A 79 -1.77 12.15 11.36
CA GLU A 79 -2.30 13.20 10.48
C GLU A 79 -1.88 12.91 9.04
N LEU A 80 -2.75 13.21 8.07
CA LEU A 80 -2.35 13.24 6.66
C LEU A 80 -1.52 14.51 6.44
N VAL A 81 -0.53 14.48 5.55
CA VAL A 81 0.13 15.71 5.08
C VAL A 81 -0.93 16.61 4.42
N GLU A 82 -0.70 17.93 4.41
CA GLU A 82 -1.59 18.89 3.75
C GLU A 82 -1.81 18.51 2.26
N GLN A 83 -3.07 18.41 1.84
CA GLN A 83 -3.47 18.07 0.48
C GLN A 83 -3.97 19.31 -0.25
N GLU A 84 -3.87 19.32 -1.59
CA GLU A 84 -4.36 20.42 -2.42
C GLU A 84 -5.90 20.40 -2.58
N ASP A 85 -6.54 19.24 -2.44
CA ASP A 85 -7.99 19.02 -2.51
C ASP A 85 -8.41 18.00 -1.43
N GLU A 86 -9.49 18.28 -0.70
CA GLU A 86 -9.98 17.42 0.40
C GLU A 86 -10.55 16.07 -0.07
N ASN A 87 -10.85 15.93 -1.36
CA ASN A 87 -11.41 14.74 -2.00
C ASN A 87 -10.35 13.93 -2.77
N ALA A 88 -9.08 14.35 -2.74
CA ALA A 88 -7.97 13.65 -3.37
C ALA A 88 -6.87 13.31 -2.35
N ILE A 89 -5.94 12.42 -2.75
CA ILE A 89 -4.65 12.28 -2.09
C ILE A 89 -3.57 12.50 -3.14
N ASN A 90 -2.99 13.71 -3.14
CA ASN A 90 -1.87 14.11 -4.00
C ASN A 90 -0.52 13.86 -3.30
N ASP A 91 -0.48 13.88 -1.98
CA ASP A 91 0.69 13.52 -1.17
C ASP A 91 0.35 12.33 -0.23
N PRO A 92 0.73 11.09 -0.57
CA PRO A 92 0.38 9.89 0.17
C PRO A 92 1.23 9.67 1.44
N ARG A 93 1.66 10.76 2.10
CA ARG A 93 2.43 10.73 3.35
C ARG A 93 1.56 11.06 4.56
N ILE A 94 1.84 10.39 5.66
CA ILE A 94 1.28 10.69 6.98
C ILE A 94 2.36 11.17 7.94
N ILE A 95 1.96 12.01 8.89
CA ILE A 95 2.76 12.49 10.01
C ILE A 95 2.29 11.73 11.26
N VAL A 96 3.22 11.09 11.96
CA VAL A 96 2.96 10.29 13.17
C VAL A 96 3.70 10.94 14.33
N LYS A 97 2.98 11.39 15.36
CA LYS A 97 3.55 11.93 16.61
C LYS A 97 3.60 10.83 17.65
N LEU A 98 4.71 10.72 18.39
CA LEU A 98 4.93 9.66 19.36
C LEU A 98 4.88 10.14 20.81
N ASN A 99 4.16 9.42 21.66
CA ASN A 99 4.11 9.61 23.11
C ASN A 99 4.79 8.48 23.91
N GLY A 100 5.28 7.43 23.23
CA GLY A 100 5.95 6.28 23.83
C GLY A 100 6.89 5.58 22.85
N GLU A 101 7.39 4.39 23.24
CA GLU A 101 8.19 3.54 22.36
C GLU A 101 7.32 3.03 21.19
N PHE A 102 7.79 3.22 19.96
CA PHE A 102 7.11 2.82 18.73
C PHE A 102 8.03 1.93 17.88
N ASP A 103 7.54 0.74 17.50
CA ASP A 103 8.22 -0.18 16.58
C ASP A 103 7.70 0.02 15.16
N SER A 104 8.49 0.70 14.33
CA SER A 104 8.13 0.94 12.94
C SER A 104 8.13 -0.32 12.08
N THR A 105 8.92 -1.34 12.42
CA THR A 105 8.94 -2.61 11.68
C THR A 105 7.60 -3.33 11.86
N SER A 106 7.09 -3.38 13.09
CA SER A 106 5.75 -3.90 13.38
C SER A 106 4.63 -3.07 12.74
N ALA A 107 4.76 -1.73 12.73
CA ALA A 107 3.77 -0.84 12.11
C ALA A 107 3.70 -0.97 10.57
N ILE A 108 4.84 -1.09 9.89
CA ILE A 108 4.91 -1.30 8.43
C ILE A 108 4.41 -2.71 8.04
N ASP A 109 4.70 -3.74 8.83
CA ASP A 109 4.10 -5.08 8.66
C ASP A 109 2.57 -5.05 8.85
N ALA A 110 2.06 -4.30 9.83
CA ALA A 110 0.62 -4.10 10.02
C ALA A 110 -0.05 -3.41 8.81
N LEU A 111 0.58 -2.37 8.25
CA LEU A 111 0.14 -1.73 7.01
C LEU A 111 0.16 -2.70 5.81
N SER A 112 1.22 -3.49 5.68
CA SER A 112 1.37 -4.51 4.63
C SER A 112 0.27 -5.56 4.68
N LYS A 113 -0.10 -6.01 5.90
CA LYS A 113 -1.18 -6.97 6.15
C LYS A 113 -2.57 -6.46 5.76
N VAL A 114 -2.78 -5.14 5.76
CA VAL A 114 -4.06 -4.52 5.34
C VAL A 114 -4.03 -3.96 3.91
N GLY A 115 -2.93 -4.13 3.18
CA GLY A 115 -2.84 -3.91 1.74
C GLY A 115 -1.79 -2.88 1.27
N PHE A 116 -1.20 -2.09 2.17
CA PHE A 116 -0.26 -1.01 1.82
C PHE A 116 1.18 -1.50 1.94
N LYS A 117 1.66 -2.27 0.95
CA LYS A 117 2.91 -3.03 1.03
C LYS A 117 4.16 -2.18 0.86
N GLU A 118 4.07 -1.13 0.05
CA GLU A 118 5.18 -0.22 -0.24
C GLU A 118 5.32 0.88 0.84
N SER A 119 4.77 0.65 2.04
CA SER A 119 4.80 1.61 3.14
C SER A 119 6.18 1.68 3.78
N GLN A 120 6.68 2.89 4.07
CA GLN A 120 8.00 3.07 4.70
C GLN A 120 8.12 4.39 5.45
N VAL A 121 8.90 4.40 6.54
CA VAL A 121 9.35 5.65 7.19
C VAL A 121 10.32 6.36 6.23
N VAL A 122 10.10 7.65 5.97
CA VAL A 122 10.90 8.45 5.03
C VAL A 122 11.58 9.67 5.65
N ALA A 123 11.13 10.11 6.82
CA ALA A 123 11.81 11.15 7.60
C ALA A 123 11.50 11.01 9.10
N THR A 124 12.39 11.52 9.94
CA THR A 124 12.22 11.58 11.39
C THR A 124 12.69 12.95 11.91
N LYS A 125 12.09 13.41 13.01
CA LYS A 125 12.38 14.69 13.64
C LYS A 125 12.24 14.58 15.16
#